data_AF-A0AAW1HUV9-F1
#
_entry.id   AF-A0AAW1HUV9-F1
#
_cell.length_a   1.000
_cell.length_b   1.000
_cell.length_c   1.000
_cell.angle_alpha   90.00
_cell.angle_beta   90.00
_cell.angle_gamma   90.00
#
_symmetry.space_group_name_H-M   'P 1'
#
loop_
_entity.id
_entity.type
_entity.pdbx_description
1 polymer ?
#
loop_
_entity_poly.entity_id
_entity_poly.type
_entity_poly.pdbx_seq_one_letter_code
_entity_poly.pdbx_strand_id
1 'polypeptide(L)'
;MSLSAFLSRVEELRVARMSLSAFLSRVEELRVARNVTYDQLFSSAFDLFSGRALVWFSAVRRTISSWNELVTHLRTEFQPPNYDEQLFEEMKRRTQGSDETIGMFVAVMSVYFDRLEQIGCPLNESARLKFLLRNLTPYNQQQLSLVTITSVEQLTVGGIF
;
A
#
# COMPACT_ATOMS: atom_id res chain seq x y z
N MET A 1 12.76 -16.39 -17.26
CA MET A 1 13.28 -15.99 -15.93
C MET A 1 12.79 -17.04 -14.94
N SER A 2 13.69 -17.72 -14.20
CA SER A 2 13.33 -18.90 -13.41
C SER A 2 12.60 -18.55 -12.12
N LEU A 3 11.68 -19.44 -11.70
CA LEU A 3 11.05 -19.44 -10.38
C LEU A 3 12.08 -19.23 -9.24
N SER A 4 13.32 -19.70 -9.41
CA SER A 4 14.38 -19.51 -8.42
C SER A 4 14.75 -18.04 -8.15
N ALA A 5 14.66 -17.15 -9.15
CA ALA A 5 14.91 -15.71 -8.95
C ALA A 5 13.75 -15.00 -8.24
N PHE A 6 12.53 -15.55 -8.34
CA PHE A 6 11.38 -15.10 -7.54
C PHE A 6 11.56 -15.53 -6.08
N LEU A 7 11.90 -16.81 -5.86
CA LEU A 7 12.10 -17.38 -4.53
C LEU A 7 13.25 -16.71 -3.75
N SER A 8 14.38 -16.44 -4.40
CA SER A 8 15.52 -15.77 -3.75
C SER A 8 15.17 -14.36 -3.24
N ARG A 9 14.35 -13.59 -3.98
CA ARG A 9 13.93 -12.25 -3.54
C ARG A 9 12.79 -12.29 -2.53
N VAL A 10 11.96 -13.35 -2.57
CA VAL A 10 10.97 -13.63 -1.52
C VAL A 10 11.67 -13.99 -0.20
N GLU A 11 12.80 -14.69 -0.22
CA GLU A 11 13.59 -14.93 0.99
C GLU A 11 14.10 -13.63 1.62
N GLU A 12 14.47 -12.62 0.84
CA GLU A 12 14.81 -11.30 1.39
C GLU A 12 13.60 -10.60 2.03
N LEU A 13 12.37 -10.84 1.54
CA LEU A 13 11.15 -10.34 2.19
C LEU A 13 10.94 -10.99 3.57
N ARG A 14 11.42 -12.21 3.80
CA ARG A 14 11.33 -12.91 5.10
C ARG A 14 12.16 -12.22 6.19
N VAL A 15 13.14 -11.39 5.82
CA VAL A 15 14.10 -10.76 6.75
C VAL A 15 13.64 -9.37 7.20
N ALA A 16 12.76 -8.70 6.45
CA ALA A 16 12.29 -7.36 6.78
C ALA A 16 11.06 -7.39 7.72
N ARG A 17 11.12 -6.67 8.85
CA ARG A 17 9.94 -6.38 9.68
C ARG A 17 9.02 -5.40 8.95
N MET A 18 8.13 -5.91 8.11
CA MET A 18 7.13 -5.10 7.40
C MET A 18 5.70 -5.45 7.85
N SER A 19 4.78 -4.50 7.70
CA SER A 19 3.34 -4.75 7.94
C SER A 19 2.76 -5.66 6.85
N LEU A 20 1.62 -6.29 7.14
CA LEU A 20 0.91 -7.13 6.16
C LEU A 20 0.61 -6.35 4.87
N SER A 21 0.19 -5.09 4.97
CA SER A 21 -0.11 -4.27 3.79
C SER A 21 1.14 -4.01 2.94
N ALA A 22 2.27 -3.70 3.58
CA ALA A 22 3.53 -3.48 2.87
C ALA A 22 4.01 -4.76 2.18
N PHE A 23 3.85 -5.91 2.84
CA PHE A 23 4.12 -7.22 2.27
C PHE A 23 3.26 -7.50 1.02
N LEU A 24 1.94 -7.31 1.13
CA LEU A 24 1.02 -7.57 0.01
C LEU A 24 1.27 -6.64 -1.19
N SER A 25 1.50 -5.35 -0.95
CA SER A 25 1.89 -4.41 -2.02
C SER A 25 3.17 -4.85 -2.70
N ARG A 26 4.18 -5.25 -1.92
CA ARG A 26 5.46 -5.69 -2.47
C ARG A 26 5.34 -6.98 -3.29
N VAL A 27 4.54 -7.94 -2.83
CA VAL A 27 4.26 -9.16 -3.60
C VAL A 27 3.59 -8.81 -4.93
N GLU A 28 2.62 -7.89 -4.94
CA GLU A 28 1.93 -7.48 -6.16
C GLU A 28 2.87 -6.76 -7.15
N GLU A 29 3.72 -5.85 -6.68
CA GLU A 29 4.77 -5.23 -7.50
C GLU A 29 5.68 -6.28 -8.16
N LEU A 30 6.12 -7.27 -7.39
CA LEU A 30 6.99 -8.34 -7.89
C LEU A 30 6.26 -9.24 -8.88
N ARG A 31 4.97 -9.51 -8.66
CA ARG A 31 4.09 -10.28 -9.55
C ARG A 31 3.98 -9.59 -10.91
N VAL A 32 3.62 -8.30 -10.91
CA VAL A 32 3.50 -7.48 -12.13
C VAL A 32 4.84 -7.40 -12.86
N ALA A 33 5.92 -7.07 -12.15
CA ALA A 33 7.26 -6.93 -12.75
C ALA A 33 7.78 -8.21 -13.41
N ARG A 34 7.29 -9.37 -12.98
CA ARG A 34 7.68 -10.69 -13.52
C ARG A 34 6.61 -11.35 -14.39
N ASN A 35 5.50 -10.65 -14.65
CA ASN A 35 4.36 -11.15 -15.41
C ASN A 35 3.84 -12.51 -14.89
N VAL A 36 3.77 -12.65 -13.56
CA VAL A 36 3.28 -13.86 -12.87
C VAL A 36 1.75 -13.79 -12.78
N THR A 37 1.04 -14.86 -13.12
CA THR A 37 -0.42 -14.90 -12.96
C THR A 37 -0.80 -15.12 -11.49
N TYR A 38 -2.03 -14.76 -11.11
CA TYR A 38 -2.50 -15.02 -9.74
C TYR A 38 -2.54 -16.52 -9.40
N ASP A 39 -2.81 -17.40 -10.36
CA ASP A 39 -2.76 -18.85 -10.16
C ASP A 39 -1.34 -19.35 -9.88
N GLN A 40 -0.35 -18.83 -10.62
CA GLN A 40 1.07 -19.12 -10.38
C GLN A 40 1.54 -18.58 -9.03
N LEU A 41 1.12 -17.37 -8.67
CA LEU A 41 1.42 -16.78 -7.36
C LEU A 41 0.80 -17.59 -6.22
N PHE A 42 -0.46 -18.02 -6.37
CA PHE A 42 -1.16 -18.81 -5.36
C PHE A 42 -0.57 -20.22 -5.21
N SER A 43 -0.24 -20.89 -6.31
CA SER A 43 0.41 -22.21 -6.29
C SER A 43 1.80 -22.19 -5.62
N SER A 44 2.50 -21.06 -5.66
CA SER A 44 3.79 -20.85 -4.98
C SER A 44 3.68 -20.10 -3.65
N ALA A 45 2.46 -19.89 -3.12
CA ALA A 45 2.24 -19.05 -1.94
C ALA A 45 2.94 -19.57 -0.66
N PHE A 46 3.17 -20.88 -0.55
CA PHE A 46 3.92 -21.47 0.57
C PHE A 46 5.31 -20.85 0.72
N ASP A 47 5.95 -20.51 -0.39
CA ASP A 47 7.29 -19.95 -0.40
C ASP A 47 7.31 -18.51 0.12
N LEU A 48 6.17 -17.81 0.09
CA LEU A 48 6.05 -16.44 0.57
C LEU A 48 6.08 -16.33 2.09
N PHE A 49 5.73 -17.40 2.80
CA PHE A 49 5.56 -17.38 4.25
C PHE A 49 6.71 -18.06 4.98
N SER A 50 6.90 -17.66 6.24
CA SER A 50 7.82 -18.30 7.16
C SER A 50 7.28 -18.19 8.60
N GLY A 51 7.84 -18.98 9.51
CA GLY A 51 7.47 -18.96 10.93
C GLY A 51 5.96 -19.15 11.15
N ARG A 52 5.36 -18.26 11.97
CA ARG A 52 3.93 -18.36 12.35
C ARG A 52 2.97 -18.23 11.17
N ALA A 53 3.30 -17.41 10.17
CA ALA A 53 2.44 -17.24 8.98
C ALA A 53 2.39 -18.52 8.14
N LEU A 54 3.52 -19.23 8.04
CA LEU A 54 3.58 -20.52 7.35
C LEU A 54 2.76 -21.59 8.08
N VAL A 55 2.88 -21.67 9.41
CA VAL A 55 2.08 -22.60 10.24
C VAL A 55 0.58 -22.33 10.07
N TRP A 56 0.17 -21.07 10.13
CA TRP A 56 -1.21 -20.67 9.88
C TRP A 56 -1.66 -21.08 8.48
N PHE A 57 -0.88 -20.75 7.44
CA PHE A 57 -1.26 -21.05 6.06
C PHE A 57 -1.37 -22.56 5.83
N SER A 58 -0.49 -23.37 6.40
CA SER A 58 -0.60 -24.84 6.36
C SER A 58 -1.92 -25.36 6.94
N ALA A 59 -2.45 -24.72 7.99
CA ALA A 59 -3.71 -25.13 8.62
C ALA A 59 -4.94 -24.77 7.77
N VAL A 60 -4.95 -23.59 7.14
CA VAL A 60 -6.10 -23.10 6.36
C VAL A 60 -6.00 -23.36 4.85
N ARG A 61 -4.87 -23.89 4.35
CA ARG A 61 -4.61 -24.05 2.90
C ARG A 61 -5.72 -24.75 2.15
N ARG A 62 -6.36 -25.76 2.75
CA ARG A 62 -7.41 -26.56 2.11
C ARG A 62 -8.74 -25.81 1.97
N THR A 63 -8.94 -24.72 2.70
CA THR A 63 -10.16 -23.91 2.65
C THR A 63 -10.03 -22.70 1.73
N ILE A 64 -8.85 -22.49 1.13
CA ILE A 64 -8.54 -21.33 0.29
C ILE A 64 -8.27 -21.83 -1.13
N SER A 65 -8.92 -21.22 -2.11
CA SER A 65 -8.91 -21.65 -3.51
C SER A 65 -8.24 -20.65 -4.46
N SER A 66 -8.06 -19.40 -4.03
CA SER A 66 -7.48 -18.34 -4.87
C SER A 66 -6.56 -17.40 -4.09
N TRP A 67 -5.74 -16.64 -4.82
CA TRP A 67 -4.92 -15.57 -4.22
C TRP A 67 -5.77 -14.53 -3.49
N ASN A 68 -6.92 -14.14 -4.05
CA ASN A 68 -7.78 -13.13 -3.45
C ASN A 68 -8.38 -13.62 -2.12
N GLU A 69 -8.82 -14.88 -2.07
CA GLU A 69 -9.25 -15.50 -0.81
C GLU A 69 -8.11 -15.54 0.21
N LEU A 70 -6.90 -15.93 -0.21
CA LEU A 70 -5.72 -15.93 0.66
C LEU A 70 -5.46 -14.54 1.27
N VAL A 71 -5.51 -13.49 0.45
CA VAL A 71 -5.35 -12.10 0.92
C VAL A 71 -6.43 -11.75 1.95
N THR A 72 -7.69 -12.09 1.69
CA THR A 72 -8.79 -11.85 2.66
C THR A 72 -8.52 -12.55 3.99
N HIS A 73 -8.15 -13.84 3.96
CA HIS A 73 -7.83 -14.61 5.15
C HIS A 73 -6.62 -14.06 5.91
N LEU A 74 -5.56 -13.64 5.20
CA LEU A 74 -4.39 -13.01 5.81
C LEU A 74 -4.77 -11.72 6.53
N ARG A 75 -5.65 -10.90 5.94
CA ARG A 75 -6.11 -9.66 6.58
C ARG A 75 -6.89 -9.97 7.85
N THR A 76 -7.81 -10.94 7.81
CA THR A 76 -8.56 -11.35 9.01
C THR A 76 -7.65 -11.82 10.15
N GLU A 77 -6.57 -12.55 9.84
CA GLU A 77 -5.69 -13.11 10.87
C GLU A 77 -4.63 -12.12 11.38
N PHE A 78 -3.98 -11.39 10.47
CA PHE A 78 -2.76 -10.63 10.78
C PHE A 78 -2.95 -9.12 10.77
N GLN A 79 -4.11 -8.62 10.35
CA GLN A 79 -4.41 -7.19 10.39
C GLN A 79 -5.09 -6.83 11.72
N PRO A 80 -4.70 -5.71 12.36
CA PRO A 80 -5.40 -5.22 13.55
C PRO A 80 -6.89 -4.96 13.27
N PRO A 81 -7.81 -5.24 14.23
CA PRO A 81 -9.24 -4.98 14.06
C PRO A 81 -9.60 -3.53 13.72
N ASN A 82 -8.81 -2.57 14.21
CA ASN A 82 -8.98 -1.12 14.00
C ASN A 82 -7.97 -0.55 13.00
N TYR A 83 -7.54 -1.35 12.03
CA TYR A 83 -6.50 -0.95 11.08
C TYR A 83 -6.90 0.26 10.21
N ASP A 84 -8.17 0.37 9.84
CA ASP A 84 -8.71 1.53 9.14
C ASP A 84 -8.55 2.81 9.95
N GLU A 85 -8.92 2.79 11.24
CA GLU A 85 -8.72 3.92 12.16
C GLU A 85 -7.23 4.26 12.29
N GLN A 86 -6.37 3.25 12.47
CA GLN A 86 -4.92 3.45 12.54
C GLN A 86 -4.38 4.10 11.27
N LEU A 87 -4.86 3.68 10.10
CA LEU A 87 -4.45 4.22 8.80
C LEU A 87 -4.89 5.67 8.63
N PHE A 88 -6.11 6.01 9.06
CA PHE A 88 -6.57 7.40 9.09
C PHE A 88 -5.73 8.26 10.02
N GLU A 89 -5.35 7.76 11.20
CA GLU A 89 -4.50 8.50 12.15
C GLU A 89 -3.05 8.65 11.65
N GLU A 90 -2.49 7.65 10.98
CA GLU A 90 -1.21 7.77 10.28
C GLU A 90 -1.27 8.84 9.19
N MET A 91 -2.29 8.76 8.33
CA MET A 91 -2.50 9.72 7.23
C MET A 91 -2.72 11.14 7.76
N LYS A 92 -3.48 11.32 8.84
CA LYS A 92 -3.67 12.64 9.46
C LYS A 92 -2.36 13.24 9.99
N ARG A 93 -1.50 12.41 10.58
CA ARG A 93 -0.21 12.82 11.16
C ARG A 93 0.88 13.04 10.12
N ARG A 94 0.75 12.47 8.92
CA ARG A 94 1.74 12.61 7.86
C ARG A 94 1.67 14.00 7.22
N THR A 95 2.58 14.89 7.60
CA THR A 95 2.75 16.23 6.99
C THR A 95 3.93 16.25 6.04
N GLN A 96 3.90 17.08 4.99
CA GLN A 96 5.02 17.29 4.07
C GLN A 96 6.29 17.68 4.85
N GLY A 97 7.41 17.00 4.56
CA GLY A 97 8.71 17.31 5.14
C GLY A 97 9.27 18.65 4.63
N SER A 98 10.20 19.26 5.37
CA SER A 98 10.85 20.53 4.98
C SER A 98 11.53 20.46 3.61
N ASP A 99 12.19 19.33 3.33
CA ASP A 99 12.96 19.09 2.10
C ASP A 99 12.21 18.18 1.11
N GLU A 100 10.94 17.90 1.40
CA GLU A 100 10.11 17.02 0.59
C GLU A 100 9.36 17.83 -0.47
N THR A 101 9.51 17.44 -1.75
CA THR A 101 8.73 18.06 -2.82
C THR A 101 7.24 17.70 -2.71
N ILE A 102 6.36 18.55 -3.25
CA ILE A 102 4.92 18.25 -3.28
C ILE A 102 4.66 16.92 -3.98
N GLY A 103 5.36 16.65 -5.10
CA GLY A 103 5.25 15.39 -5.83
C GLY A 103 5.59 14.17 -4.98
N MET A 104 6.68 14.22 -4.21
CA MET A 104 7.07 13.10 -3.33
C MET A 104 6.07 12.93 -2.19
N PHE A 105 5.61 14.02 -1.59
CA PHE A 105 4.57 13.99 -0.57
C PHE A 105 3.27 13.37 -1.09
N VAL A 106 2.81 13.79 -2.27
CA VAL A 106 1.62 13.23 -2.94
C VAL A 106 1.81 11.74 -3.20
N ALA A 107 2.97 11.30 -3.70
CA ALA A 107 3.26 9.90 -3.92
C ALA A 107 3.15 9.07 -2.62
N VAL A 108 3.71 9.58 -1.51
CA VAL A 108 3.58 8.92 -0.20
C VAL A 108 2.12 8.87 0.27
N MET A 109 1.37 9.97 0.11
CA MET A 109 -0.05 10.03 0.47
C MET A 109 -0.91 9.08 -0.38
N SER A 110 -0.59 8.91 -1.67
CA SER A 110 -1.26 7.94 -2.55
C SER A 110 -1.15 6.50 -2.03
N VAL A 111 -0.01 6.13 -1.42
CA VAL A 111 0.12 4.81 -0.78
C VAL A 111 -0.90 4.61 0.35
N TYR A 112 -1.25 5.66 1.11
CA TYR A 112 -2.31 5.58 2.12
C TYR A 112 -3.69 5.42 1.47
N PHE A 113 -3.96 6.15 0.39
CA PHE A 113 -5.23 6.06 -0.34
C PHE A 113 -5.44 4.67 -0.94
N ASP A 114 -4.40 4.09 -1.53
CA ASP A 114 -4.45 2.74 -2.10
C ASP A 114 -4.68 1.69 -1.01
N ARG A 115 -4.04 1.85 0.16
CA ARG A 115 -4.28 0.96 1.32
C ARG A 115 -5.71 1.04 1.83
N LEU A 116 -6.33 2.22 1.81
CA LEU A 116 -7.74 2.41 2.17
C LEU A 116 -8.69 1.78 1.14
N GLU A 117 -8.38 1.94 -0.15
CA GLU A 117 -9.15 1.32 -1.24
C GLU A 117 -9.12 -0.21 -1.16
N GLN A 118 -7.95 -0.79 -0.87
CA GLN A 118 -7.79 -2.25 -0.70
C GLN A 118 -8.61 -2.85 0.44
N ILE A 119 -8.99 -2.07 1.46
CA ILE A 119 -9.82 -2.52 2.58
C ILE A 119 -11.29 -2.11 2.41
N GLY A 120 -11.69 -1.65 1.22
CA GLY A 120 -13.07 -1.28 0.92
C GLY A 120 -13.49 0.10 1.44
N CYS A 121 -12.53 0.97 1.78
CA CYS A 121 -12.78 2.33 2.25
C CYS A 121 -12.21 3.39 1.28
N PRO A 122 -12.59 3.40 -0.02
CA PRO A 122 -12.02 4.33 -0.98
C PRO A 122 -12.39 5.79 -0.66
N LEU A 123 -11.41 6.68 -0.75
CA LEU A 123 -11.64 8.12 -0.69
C LEU A 123 -11.94 8.67 -2.08
N ASN A 124 -12.99 9.49 -2.19
CA ASN A 124 -13.24 10.28 -3.38
C ASN A 124 -12.18 11.39 -3.56
N GLU A 125 -12.09 11.96 -4.76
CA GLU A 125 -11.06 12.94 -5.11
C GLU A 125 -11.05 14.18 -4.21
N SER A 126 -12.23 14.71 -3.87
CA SER A 126 -12.35 15.86 -2.96
C SER A 126 -11.79 15.55 -1.56
N ALA A 127 -12.07 14.34 -1.04
CA ALA A 127 -11.51 13.90 0.24
C ALA A 127 -9.99 13.72 0.17
N ARG A 128 -9.47 13.11 -0.92
CA ARG A 128 -8.02 12.96 -1.15
C ARG A 128 -7.34 14.34 -1.17
N LEU A 129 -7.89 15.29 -1.92
CA LEU A 129 -7.40 16.68 -1.97
C LEU A 129 -7.43 17.37 -0.61
N LYS A 130 -8.51 17.21 0.15
CA LYS A 130 -8.62 17.79 1.49
C LYS A 130 -7.50 17.30 2.41
N PHE A 131 -7.17 16.00 2.37
CA PHE A 131 -6.06 15.46 3.14
C PHE A 131 -4.70 15.97 2.65
N LEU A 132 -4.48 16.00 1.34
CA LEU A 132 -3.24 16.52 0.76
C LEU A 132 -3.01 17.98 1.16
N LEU A 133 -3.96 18.87 0.85
CA LEU A 133 -3.82 20.31 1.08
C LEU A 133 -3.61 20.65 2.56
N ARG A 134 -4.37 20.02 3.47
CA ARG A 134 -4.25 20.26 4.92
C ARG A 134 -2.88 19.85 5.47
N ASN A 135 -2.22 18.89 4.82
CA ASN A 135 -0.99 18.29 5.32
C ASN A 135 0.27 18.76 4.56
N LEU A 136 0.15 19.66 3.59
CA LEU A 136 1.29 20.38 2.98
C LEU A 136 1.99 21.29 3.99
N THR A 137 3.20 21.75 3.67
CA THR A 137 3.88 22.77 4.48
C THR A 137 3.06 24.07 4.52
N PRO A 138 3.15 24.88 5.60
CA PRO A 138 2.46 26.16 5.68
C PRO A 138 2.73 27.09 4.49
N TYR A 139 3.97 27.07 3.98
CA TYR A 139 4.35 27.82 2.78
C TYR A 139 3.52 27.39 1.57
N ASN A 140 3.48 26.08 1.25
CA ASN A 140 2.73 25.58 0.11
C ASN A 140 1.21 25.76 0.29
N GLN A 141 0.69 25.63 1.51
CA GLN A 141 -0.71 25.93 1.80
C GLN A 141 -1.08 27.37 1.46
N GLN A 142 -0.23 28.33 1.84
CA GLN A 142 -0.45 29.74 1.54
C GLN A 142 -0.41 30.00 0.04
N GLN A 143 0.57 29.46 -0.66
CA GLN A 143 0.69 29.66 -2.11
C GLN A 143 -0.49 29.05 -2.88
N LEU A 144 -0.91 27.84 -2.51
CA LEU A 144 -2.02 27.16 -3.18
C LEU A 144 -3.39 27.74 -2.80
N SER A 145 -3.51 28.50 -1.72
CA SER A 145 -4.75 29.23 -1.38
C SER A 145 -5.14 30.30 -2.42
N LEU A 146 -4.18 30.71 -3.26
CA LEU A 146 -4.37 31.68 -4.34
C LEU A 146 -4.89 31.05 -5.64
N VAL A 147 -4.99 29.72 -5.70
CA VAL A 147 -5.34 28.97 -6.91
C VAL A 147 -6.47 27.98 -6.60
N THR A 148 -7.42 27.86 -7.53
CA THR A 148 -8.47 26.84 -7.42
C THR A 148 -7.93 25.49 -7.89
N ILE A 149 -7.78 24.55 -6.95
CA ILE A 149 -7.32 23.18 -7.23
C ILE A 149 -8.49 22.21 -7.08
N THR A 150 -8.78 21.49 -8.16
CA THR A 150 -9.91 20.57 -8.26
C THR A 150 -9.50 19.11 -8.46
N SER A 151 -8.22 18.83 -8.74
CA SER A 151 -7.72 17.47 -8.91
C SER A 151 -6.35 17.24 -8.29
N VAL A 152 -6.06 15.99 -7.92
CA VAL A 152 -4.73 15.60 -7.38
C VAL A 152 -3.65 15.82 -8.44
N GLU A 153 -3.97 15.59 -9.71
CA GLU A 153 -3.07 15.78 -10.83
C GLU A 153 -2.52 17.21 -10.92
N GLN A 154 -3.36 18.21 -10.63
CA GLN A 154 -2.96 19.62 -10.63
C GLN A 154 -1.89 19.94 -9.58
N LEU A 155 -1.76 19.14 -8.50
CA LEU A 155 -0.68 19.28 -7.51
C LEU A 155 0.67 18.72 -8.01
N THR A 156 0.66 17.90 -9.06
CA THR A 156 1.83 17.15 -9.54
C THR A 156 2.29 17.52 -10.95
N VAL A 157 1.37 17.95 -11.83
CA VAL A 157 1.62 18.20 -13.26
C VAL A 157 1.72 19.70 -13.58
N GLY A 158 1.25 20.57 -12.70
CA GLY A 158 1.45 22.02 -12.82
C GLY A 158 2.62 22.46 -11.96
N GLY A 159 3.74 22.86 -12.58
CA GLY A 159 4.81 23.62 -11.93
C GLY A 159 4.30 24.98 -11.45
N ILE A 160 3.46 24.97 -10.40
CA ILE A 160 3.12 26.16 -9.62
C ILE A 160 4.27 26.48 -8.64
N PHE A 161 5.33 25.66 -8.60
CA PHE A 161 6.63 25.94 -7.98
C PHE A 161 7.76 25.33 -8.81
#